data_AF-A0AA38NWI9-F1
#
_entry.id   AF-A0AA38NWI9-F1
#
_cell.length_a   1.000
_cell.length_b   1.000
_cell.length_c   1.000
_cell.angle_alpha   90.00
_cell.angle_beta   90.00
_cell.angle_gamma   90.00
#
_symmetry.space_group_name_H-M   'P 1'
#
loop_
_entity.id
_entity.type
_entity.pdbx_description
1 polymer ?
#
loop_
_entity_poly.entity_id
_entity_poly.type
_entity_poly.pdbx_seq_one_letter_code
_entity_poly.pdbx_strand_id
1 'polypeptide(L)' 'ERLAAETNCWLYIGAQHPSARGPFMHFASERLRREGPSALDELHSNADRLFTSLISARRQETAELSIQVQKLQEEKA' A
#
# COMPACT_ATOMS: atom_id res chain seq x y z
N GLU A 1 -12.22 7.90 12.41
CA GLU A 1 -12.29 8.68 13.66
C GLU A 1 -13.15 8.04 14.75
N ARG A 2 -14.46 7.81 14.56
CA ARG A 2 -15.36 7.31 15.63
C ARG A 2 -14.84 6.10 16.42
N LEU A 3 -14.39 5.04 15.75
CA LEU A 3 -13.83 3.84 16.42
C LEU A 3 -12.63 4.20 17.31
N ALA A 4 -11.69 4.99 16.80
CA ALA A 4 -10.51 5.37 17.57
C ALA A 4 -10.85 6.28 18.76
N ALA A 5 -11.88 7.12 18.63
CA ALA A 5 -12.37 7.96 19.72
C ALA A 5 -13.11 7.13 20.80
N GLU A 6 -13.97 6.20 20.40
CA GLU A 6 -14.75 5.35 21.31
C GLU A 6 -13.86 4.37 22.09
N THR A 7 -12.85 3.79 21.44
CA THR A 7 -11.94 2.82 22.08
C THR A 7 -10.73 3.47 22.74
N ASN A 8 -10.46 4.75 22.40
CA ASN A 8 -9.28 5.49 22.82
C ASN A 8 -7.95 4.74 22.52
N CYS A 9 -7.94 3.91 21.48
CA CYS A 9 -6.77 3.12 21.08
C CYS A 9 -5.83 3.91 20.15
N TRP A 10 -4.57 3.47 20.10
CA TRP A 10 -3.67 3.83 19.00
C TRP A 10 -4.08 3.07 17.74
N LEU A 11 -4.44 3.80 16.68
CA LEU A 11 -4.89 3.21 15.43
C LEU A 11 -4.12 3.82 14.27
N TYR A 12 -3.67 2.95 13.36
CA TYR A 12 -3.06 3.33 12.10
C TYR A 12 -3.64 2.46 10.98
N ILE A 13 -4.06 3.09 9.88
CA ILE A 13 -4.54 2.42 8.68
C ILE A 13 -3.85 3.05 7.49
N GLY A 14 -3.19 2.25 6.66
CA GLY A 14 -2.66 2.66 5.37
C GLY A 14 -3.36 1.93 4.24
N ALA A 15 -3.61 2.61 3.13
CA ALA A 15 -4.23 2.03 1.95
C ALA A 15 -3.63 2.61 0.67
N GLN A 16 -3.24 1.74 -0.26
CA GLN A 16 -2.80 2.12 -1.60
C GLN A 16 -3.47 1.23 -2.63
N HIS A 17 -4.08 1.84 -3.64
CA HIS A 17 -4.59 1.10 -4.78
C HIS A 17 -3.42 0.76 -5.73
N PRO A 18 -3.34 -0.47 -6.28
CA PRO A 18 -2.21 -0.88 -7.12
C PRO A 18 -2.00 -0.05 -8.39
N SER A 19 -3.04 0.63 -8.90
CA SER A 19 -2.94 1.55 -10.04
C SER A 19 -2.79 3.02 -9.66
N ALA A 20 -2.78 3.35 -8.37
CA ALA A 20 -2.63 4.73 -7.93
C ALA A 20 -1.24 5.26 -8.32
N ARG A 21 -1.20 6.52 -8.75
CA ARG A 21 0.04 7.21 -9.17
C ARG A 21 0.60 8.15 -8.09
N GLY A 22 -0.11 8.31 -6.98
CA GLY A 22 0.27 9.19 -5.87
C GLY A 22 0.64 8.43 -4.60
N PRO A 23 0.95 9.17 -3.52
CA PRO A 23 1.23 8.60 -2.20
C PRO A 23 0.06 7.76 -1.68
N PHE A 24 0.38 6.82 -0.77
CA PHE A 24 -0.65 6.06 -0.08
C PHE A 24 -1.49 6.94 0.84
N MET A 25 -2.78 6.60 0.93
CA MET A 25 -3.69 7.26 1.87
C MET A 25 -3.53 6.61 3.24
N HIS A 26 -3.60 7.42 4.29
CA HIS A 26 -3.50 6.90 5.64
C HIS A 26 -4.43 7.61 6.60
N PHE A 27 -4.68 6.93 7.71
CA PHE A 27 -5.38 7.41 8.87
C PHE A 27 -4.56 7.06 10.10
N ALA A 28 -4.30 8.04 10.95
CA ALA A 28 -3.71 7.83 12.28
C ALA A 28 -4.68 8.40 13.32
N SER A 29 -4.92 7.70 14.42
CA SER A 29 -5.75 8.24 15.50
C SER A 29 -5.09 9.44 16.16
N GLU A 30 -5.91 10.35 16.70
CA GLU A 30 -5.41 11.52 17.42
C GLU A 30 -4.45 11.15 18.56
N ARG A 31 -4.78 10.09 19.29
CA ARG A 31 -3.93 9.57 20.36
C ARG A 31 -2.54 9.15 19.85
N LEU A 32 -2.48 8.44 18.73
CA LEU A 32 -1.21 8.03 18.13
C LEU A 32 -0.39 9.22 17.63
N ARG A 33 -1.05 10.19 16.97
CA ARG A 33 -0.39 11.43 16.52
C ARG A 33 0.25 12.19 17.70
N ARG A 34 -0.45 12.26 18.83
CA ARG A 34 0.01 13.00 20.01
C ARG A 34 1.08 12.26 20.81
N GLU A 35 0.91 10.96 21.01
CA GLU A 35 1.73 10.18 21.96
C GLU A 35 2.93 9.48 21.30
N GLY A 36 2.89 9.27 19.97
CA GLY A 36 3.94 8.55 19.26
C GLY A 36 4.26 9.10 17.87
N PRO A 37 4.67 10.38 17.73
CA PRO A 37 4.99 10.97 16.42
C PRO A 37 6.14 10.23 15.71
N SER A 38 7.21 9.88 16.42
CA SER A 38 8.33 9.13 15.82
C SER A 38 7.93 7.72 15.38
N ALA A 39 7.10 7.03 16.18
CA ALA A 39 6.56 5.73 15.80
C ALA A 39 5.62 5.84 14.58
N LEU A 40 4.88 6.93 14.46
CA LEU A 40 4.03 7.21 13.30
C LEU A 40 4.87 7.45 12.04
N ASP A 41 6.00 8.15 12.13
CA ASP A 41 6.93 8.32 11.00
C ASP A 41 7.52 6.99 10.54
N GLU A 42 7.87 6.11 11.47
CA GLU A 42 8.31 4.75 11.16
C GLU A 42 7.21 3.93 10.46
N LEU A 43 5.97 4.01 10.95
CA LEU A 43 4.82 3.37 10.31
C LEU A 43 4.59 3.88 8.88
N HIS A 44 4.75 5.19 8.64
CA HIS A 44 4.66 5.76 7.30
C HIS A 44 5.74 5.23 6.37
N SER A 45 7.00 5.24 6.82
CA SER A 45 8.13 4.72 6.04
C SER A 45 7.96 3.24 5.72
N ASN A 46 7.49 2.44 6.69
CA ASN A 46 7.26 1.01 6.48
C ASN A 46 6.10 0.75 5.51
N ALA A 47 5.00 1.49 5.64
CA ALA A 47 3.86 1.39 4.72
C ALA A 47 4.25 1.78 3.29
N ASP A 48 5.02 2.85 3.10
CA ASP A 48 5.51 3.28 1.79
C ASP A 48 6.35 2.20 1.09
N ARG A 49 7.32 1.62 1.82
CA ARG A 49 8.15 0.52 1.33
C ARG A 49 7.33 -0.72 0.99
N LEU A 50 6.35 -1.06 1.84
CA LEU A 50 5.46 -2.19 1.61
C LEU A 50 4.66 -2.01 0.33
N PHE A 51 3.96 -0.88 0.18
CA PHE A 51 3.12 -0.63 -1.00
C PHE A 51 3.94 -0.51 -2.27
N THR A 52 5.10 0.13 -2.23
CA THR A 52 6.01 0.22 -3.37
C THR A 52 6.48 -1.16 -3.83
N SER A 53 6.82 -2.04 -2.88
CA SER A 53 7.21 -3.42 -3.17
C SER A 53 6.06 -4.22 -3.80
N LEU A 54 4.85 -4.12 -3.23
CA LEU A 54 3.66 -4.81 -3.77
C LEU A 54 3.29 -4.34 -5.17
N ILE A 55 3.36 -3.03 -5.43
CA ILE A 55 3.09 -2.46 -6.76
C ILE A 55 4.14 -2.95 -7.77
N SER A 56 5.41 -2.96 -7.37
CA SER A 56 6.51 -3.40 -8.23
C SER A 56 6.38 -4.88 -8.60
N ALA A 57 6.10 -5.74 -7.62
CA ALA A 57 5.86 -7.16 -7.84
C ALA A 57 4.66 -7.39 -8.79
N ARG A 58 3.54 -6.69 -8.58
CA ARG A 58 2.38 -6.78 -9.46
C ARG A 58 2.68 -6.36 -10.90
N ARG A 59 3.49 -5.31 -11.09
CA ARG A 59 3.90 -4.85 -12.43
C ARG A 59 4.76 -5.89 -13.14
N GLN A 60 5.67 -6.54 -12.41
CA GLN A 60 6.48 -7.64 -12.94
C GLN A 60 5.61 -8.81 -13.39
N GLU A 61 4.70 -9.26 -12.53
CA GLU A 61 3.75 -10.34 -12.85
C GLU A 61 2.89 -9.99 -14.09
N THR A 62 2.38 -8.76 -14.16
CA THR A 62 1.60 -8.31 -15.33
C THR A 62 2.44 -8.30 -16.62
N ALA A 63 3.71 -7.92 -16.54
CA ALA A 63 4.62 -7.92 -17.69
C ALA A 63 4.95 -9.35 -18.16
N GLU A 64 5.22 -10.26 -17.23
CA GLU A 64 5.46 -11.68 -17.53
C GLU A 64 4.24 -12.35 -18.18
N LEU A 65 3.04 -12.10 -17.64
CA LEU A 65 1.79 -12.59 -18.23
C LEU A 65 1.58 -12.03 -19.64
N SER A 66 1.90 -10.75 -19.87
CA SER A 66 1.80 -10.14 -21.20
C SER A 66 2.73 -10.82 -22.23
N ILE A 67 3.96 -11.15 -21.83
CA ILE A 67 4.91 -11.88 -22.67
C ILE A 67 4.39 -13.29 -22.98
N GLN A 68 3.84 -14.00 -22.00
CA GLN A 68 3.29 -15.33 -22.20
C GLN A 68 2.10 -15.31 -23.17
N VAL A 69 1.20 -14.32 -23.03
CA VAL A 69 0.06 -14.15 -23.94
C VAL A 69 0.55 -13.91 -25.37
N GLN A 70 1.58 -13.09 -25.58
CA GLN A 70 2.12 -12.83 -26.91
C GLN A 70 2.72 -14.10 -27.55
N LYS A 71 3.52 -14.88 -26.80
CA LYS A 71 4.08 -16.15 -27.29
C LYS A 71 2.99 -17.13 -27.71
N LEU A 72 1.94 -17.27 -26.91
CA LEU A 72 0.82 -18.15 -27.21
C LEU A 72 0.01 -17.69 -28.43
N GLN A 73 0.01 -16.39 -28.74
CA GLN A 73 -0.62 -15.86 -29.96
C GLN A 73 0.24 -16.14 -31.20
N GLU A 74 1.56 -16.02 -31.08
CA GLU A 74 2.52 -16.33 -32.16
C GLU A 74 2.53 -17.83 -32.51
N GLU A 75 2.40 -18.73 -31.51
CA GLU A 75 2.31 -20.18 -31.74
C GLU A 75 0.99 -20.64 -32.39
N LYS A 76 -0.06 -19.82 -32.32
CA LYS A 76 -1.38 -20.12 -32.91
C LYS A 76 -1.56 -19.55 -34.32
N ALA A 77 -0.63 -18.70 -34.78
CA ALA A 77 -0.64 -18.11 -36.11
C ALA A 77 0.12 -18.99 -37.11
#